data_AF-A0AA37PHI4-F1
#
_entry.id   AF-A0AA37PHI4-F1
#
_cell.length_a   1.000
_cell.length_b   1.000
_cell.length_c   1.000
_cell.angle_alpha   90.00
_cell.angle_beta   90.00
_cell.angle_gamma   90.00
#
_symmetry.space_group_name_H-M   'P 1'
#
loop_
_entity.id
_entity.type
_entity.pdbx_description
1 polymer ?
#
loop_
_entity_poly.entity_id
_entity_poly.type
_entity_poly.pdbx_seq_one_letter_code
_entity_poly.pdbx_strand_id
1 'polypeptide(L)'
;MGGTFTHSGVIDASGGKTTHNVRTSQSTSLWRDDVVRCIEDRALAFQGYSIPKGHLEPLQLVKYGKGERYHFHTDWFTDPAHTKAHLGGNRLSSFFGYISAVNVTGGGTNFPLLDAPHDDRWCEFIDCDEPWENGVTFRPIEGNFVYWENLHIDGSGDQRNLHAGLPVTGGEKVGMNIWTRQAPLSKEIRGED
;
A
#
# COMPACT_ATOMS: atom_id res chain seq x y z
N MET A 1 -20.99 5.90 7.57
CA MET A 1 -20.58 4.90 8.59
C MET A 1 -19.45 4.10 7.97
N GLY A 2 -18.21 4.29 8.43
CA GLY A 2 -17.01 3.64 7.88
C GLY A 2 -17.02 2.13 8.12
N GLY A 3 -16.21 1.38 7.37
CA GLY A 3 -15.95 -0.02 7.68
C GLY A 3 -15.26 -0.17 9.05
N THR A 4 -15.52 -1.27 9.75
CA THR A 4 -14.85 -1.58 11.02
C THR A 4 -13.51 -2.23 10.74
N PHE A 5 -12.45 -1.84 11.46
CA PHE A 5 -11.15 -2.49 11.41
C PHE A 5 -11.25 -3.96 11.85
N THR A 6 -10.69 -4.85 11.04
CA THR A 6 -10.60 -6.29 11.36
C THR A 6 -9.17 -6.77 11.21
N HIS A 7 -8.75 -7.77 11.99
CA HIS A 7 -7.40 -8.36 11.83
C HIS A 7 -7.21 -8.85 10.38
N SER A 8 -6.13 -8.40 9.76
CA SER A 8 -5.86 -8.70 8.35
C SER A 8 -5.34 -10.14 8.22
N GLY A 9 -5.95 -10.95 7.36
CA GLY A 9 -5.46 -12.29 7.00
C GLY A 9 -5.22 -12.37 5.49
N VAL A 10 -4.26 -13.20 5.08
CA VAL A 10 -4.06 -13.57 3.66
C VAL A 10 -4.94 -14.79 3.39
N ILE A 11 -5.68 -14.80 2.28
CA ILE A 11 -6.45 -15.98 1.85
C ILE A 11 -5.47 -16.90 1.10
N ASP A 12 -5.28 -18.12 1.62
CA ASP A 12 -4.55 -19.18 0.91
C ASP A 12 -5.42 -19.76 -0.24
N ALA A 13 -4.77 -20.30 -1.28
CA ALA A 13 -5.38 -20.95 -2.43
C ALA A 13 -6.32 -22.13 -2.09
N SER A 14 -6.33 -22.57 -0.83
CA SER A 14 -7.19 -23.63 -0.29
C SER A 14 -8.49 -23.13 0.36
N GLY A 15 -8.76 -21.82 0.41
CA GLY A 15 -9.98 -21.26 1.00
C GLY A 15 -10.08 -21.37 2.53
N GLY A 16 -9.01 -21.80 3.20
CA GLY A 16 -8.89 -21.80 4.65
C GLY A 16 -8.48 -20.43 5.19
N LYS A 17 -9.19 -19.94 6.21
CA LYS A 17 -8.86 -18.68 6.91
C LYS A 17 -7.75 -18.96 7.94
N THR A 18 -6.52 -19.11 7.48
CA THR A 18 -5.35 -19.23 8.36
C THR A 18 -4.83 -17.85 8.73
N THR A 19 -4.90 -17.50 10.02
CA THR A 19 -4.23 -16.33 10.59
C THR A 19 -2.71 -16.55 10.58
N HIS A 20 -2.07 -16.44 9.41
CA HIS A 20 -0.62 -16.47 9.33
C HIS A 20 -0.04 -15.15 9.83
N ASN A 21 1.01 -15.23 10.65
CA ASN A 21 1.80 -14.13 11.25
C ASN A 21 2.45 -13.15 10.25
N VAL A 22 2.05 -13.18 8.97
CA VAL A 22 2.59 -12.34 7.87
C VAL A 22 2.11 -10.89 8.02
N ARG A 23 0.93 -10.67 8.61
CA ARG A 23 0.39 -9.33 8.86
C ARG A 23 -0.36 -9.32 10.18
N THR A 24 0.05 -8.47 11.11
CA THR A 24 -0.61 -8.34 12.43
C THR A 24 -1.50 -7.11 12.54
N SER A 25 -1.54 -6.27 11.49
CA SER A 25 -2.34 -5.04 11.44
C SER A 25 -3.82 -5.30 11.25
N GLN A 26 -4.64 -4.31 11.59
CA GLN A 26 -6.06 -4.29 11.22
C GLN A 26 -6.28 -3.55 9.91
N SER A 27 -7.25 -3.97 9.09
CA SER A 27 -7.62 -3.27 7.86
C SER A 27 -9.13 -3.15 7.67
N THR A 28 -9.52 -2.17 6.86
CA THR A 28 -10.90 -1.97 6.42
C THR A 28 -10.91 -1.22 5.09
N SER A 29 -11.93 -1.46 4.27
CA SER A 29 -12.16 -0.67 3.05
C SER A 29 -13.03 0.54 3.37
N LEU A 30 -12.74 1.66 2.71
CA LEU A 30 -13.53 2.87 2.84
C LEU A 30 -14.75 2.84 1.91
N TRP A 31 -15.85 3.39 2.43
CA TRP A 31 -17.01 3.71 1.60
C TRP A 31 -16.68 4.91 0.73
N ARG A 32 -17.21 4.90 -0.50
CA ARG A 32 -16.94 5.93 -1.49
C ARG A 32 -17.82 7.17 -1.27
N ASP A 33 -17.37 8.09 -0.41
CA ASP A 33 -17.98 9.41 -0.21
C ASP A 33 -17.26 10.52 -1.01
N ASP A 34 -17.67 11.78 -0.82
CA ASP A 34 -17.08 12.93 -1.52
C ASP A 34 -15.58 13.11 -1.19
N VAL A 35 -15.15 12.75 0.03
CA VAL A 35 -13.75 12.86 0.47
C VAL A 35 -12.92 11.79 -0.21
N VAL A 36 -13.39 10.54 -0.20
CA VAL A 36 -12.73 9.42 -0.90
C VAL A 36 -12.62 9.73 -2.39
N ARG A 37 -13.69 10.22 -3.03
CA ARG A 37 -13.67 10.61 -4.44
C ARG A 37 -12.63 11.71 -4.73
N CYS A 38 -12.50 12.69 -3.85
CA CYS A 38 -11.47 13.73 -3.97
C CYS A 38 -10.04 13.17 -3.89
N ILE A 39 -9.80 12.20 -3.00
CA ILE A 39 -8.50 11.51 -2.88
C ILE A 39 -8.21 10.68 -4.14
N GLU A 40 -9.19 9.90 -4.61
CA GLU A 40 -9.07 9.13 -5.86
C GLU A 40 -8.71 10.04 -7.04
N ASP A 41 -9.39 11.17 -7.20
CA ASP A 41 -9.16 12.10 -8.30
C ASP A 41 -7.76 12.73 -8.24
N ARG A 42 -7.25 13.01 -7.04
CA ARG A 42 -5.88 13.50 -6.86
C ARG A 42 -4.84 12.44 -7.20
N ALA A 43 -5.06 11.19 -6.78
CA ALA A 43 -4.17 10.08 -7.09
C ALA A 43 -4.13 9.79 -8.61
N LEU A 44 -5.27 9.88 -9.29
CA LEU A 44 -5.33 9.74 -10.75
C LEU A 44 -4.65 10.90 -11.46
N ALA A 45 -4.88 12.14 -11.02
CA ALA A 45 -4.22 13.31 -11.59
C ALA A 45 -2.68 13.21 -11.49
N PHE A 46 -2.15 12.68 -10.38
CA PHE A 46 -0.71 12.45 -10.21
C PHE A 46 -0.15 11.41 -11.20
N GLN A 47 -0.89 10.31 -11.43
CA GLN A 47 -0.50 9.25 -12.36
C GLN A 47 -0.66 9.64 -13.84
N GLY A 48 -1.28 10.79 -14.12
CA GLY A 48 -1.52 11.30 -15.46
C GLY A 48 -2.93 10.99 -16.02
N TYR A 49 -3.25 11.60 -17.15
CA TYR A 49 -4.63 11.69 -17.67
C TYR A 49 -5.21 10.41 -18.29
N SER A 50 -4.43 9.33 -18.38
CA SER A 50 -4.81 8.14 -19.17
C SER A 50 -5.48 7.02 -18.36
N ILE A 51 -5.56 7.13 -17.03
CA ILE A 51 -6.10 6.07 -16.16
C ILE A 51 -7.55 6.41 -15.75
N PRO A 52 -8.57 5.68 -16.24
CA PRO A 52 -9.94 5.87 -15.81
C PRO A 52 -10.16 5.49 -14.34
N LYS A 53 -11.11 6.16 -13.67
CA LYS A 53 -11.49 5.88 -12.26
C LYS A 53 -11.78 4.39 -11.99
N GLY A 54 -12.37 3.70 -12.97
CA GLY A 54 -12.70 2.28 -12.88
C GLY A 54 -11.51 1.36 -12.59
N HIS A 55 -10.27 1.85 -12.72
CA HIS A 55 -9.06 1.08 -12.44
C HIS A 55 -8.63 1.11 -10.96
N LEU A 56 -9.17 2.00 -10.13
CA LEU A 56 -8.80 2.04 -8.72
C LEU A 56 -9.50 0.92 -7.96
N GLU A 57 -8.80 0.24 -7.07
CA GLU A 57 -9.45 -0.57 -6.02
C GLU A 57 -10.14 0.36 -4.99
N PRO A 58 -11.16 -0.12 -4.26
CA PRO A 58 -11.67 0.61 -3.10
C PRO A 58 -10.52 0.96 -2.14
N LEU A 59 -10.44 2.22 -1.71
CA LEU A 59 -9.35 2.66 -0.82
C LEU A 59 -9.36 1.86 0.47
N GLN A 60 -8.19 1.39 0.89
CA GLN A 60 -8.04 0.58 2.11
C GLN A 60 -7.33 1.40 3.19
N LEU A 61 -7.89 1.41 4.41
CA LEU A 61 -7.18 1.85 5.60
C LEU A 61 -6.57 0.68 6.35
N VAL A 62 -5.41 0.94 6.95
CA VAL A 62 -4.62 -0.04 7.69
C VAL A 62 -4.15 0.59 8.99
N LYS A 63 -4.38 -0.06 10.13
CA LYS A 63 -3.97 0.45 11.45
C LYS A 63 -2.93 -0.47 12.07
N TYR A 64 -1.87 0.14 12.60
CA TYR A 64 -0.79 -0.52 13.30
C TYR A 64 -0.63 0.09 14.69
N GLY A 65 -0.78 -0.73 15.72
CA GLY A 65 -0.38 -0.43 17.09
C GLY A 65 1.05 -0.89 17.39
N LYS A 66 1.49 -0.66 18.64
CA LYS A 66 2.82 -1.08 19.11
C LYS A 66 3.07 -2.57 18.89
N GLY A 67 4.19 -2.90 18.26
CA GLY A 67 4.63 -4.25 17.92
C GLY A 67 4.03 -4.80 16.61
N GLU A 68 3.00 -4.18 16.06
CA GLU A 68 2.39 -4.63 14.81
C GLU A 68 3.25 -4.25 13.60
N ARG A 69 3.23 -5.11 12.59
CA ARG A 69 4.02 -4.98 11.37
C ARG A 69 3.33 -5.63 10.17
N TYR A 70 3.89 -5.39 8.99
CA TYR A 70 3.61 -6.18 7.80
C TYR A 70 4.93 -6.67 7.23
N HIS A 71 5.09 -7.99 7.14
CA HIS A 71 6.25 -8.63 6.54
C HIS A 71 6.46 -8.22 5.07
N PHE A 72 7.68 -8.45 4.59
CA PHE A 72 8.06 -8.18 3.20
C PHE A 72 7.12 -8.87 2.20
N HIS A 73 6.61 -8.10 1.27
CA HIS A 73 5.71 -8.54 0.22
C HIS A 73 5.80 -7.59 -0.99
N THR A 74 5.15 -7.99 -2.07
CA THR A 74 4.90 -7.13 -3.22
C THR A 74 3.40 -6.88 -3.33
N ASP A 75 3.03 -5.73 -3.90
CA ASP A 75 1.62 -5.42 -4.15
C ASP A 75 1.10 -6.07 -5.43
N TRP A 76 1.95 -6.26 -6.44
CA TRP A 76 1.58 -7.03 -7.62
C TRP A 76 1.39 -8.50 -7.26
N PHE A 77 0.44 -9.13 -7.93
CA PHE A 77 0.10 -10.53 -7.74
C PHE A 77 1.10 -11.45 -8.45
N THR A 78 1.60 -12.44 -7.72
CA THR A 78 2.50 -13.48 -8.23
C THR A 78 1.76 -14.65 -8.86
N ASP A 79 0.51 -14.90 -8.44
CA ASP A 79 -0.34 -15.94 -9.01
C ASP A 79 -1.13 -15.41 -10.22
N PRO A 80 -0.93 -15.97 -11.43
CA PRO A 80 -1.66 -15.58 -12.63
C PRO A 80 -3.19 -15.67 -12.47
N ALA A 81 -3.70 -16.55 -11.60
CA ALA A 81 -5.14 -16.70 -11.35
C ALA A 81 -5.79 -15.39 -10.86
N HIS A 82 -5.04 -14.54 -10.15
CA HIS A 82 -5.48 -13.23 -9.65
C HIS A 82 -5.28 -12.09 -10.66
N THR A 83 -4.64 -12.36 -11.80
CA THR A 83 -4.28 -11.35 -12.82
C THR A 83 -5.18 -11.38 -14.05
N LYS A 84 -6.31 -12.07 -13.99
CA LYS A 84 -7.24 -12.17 -15.13
C LYS A 84 -7.84 -10.79 -15.43
N ALA A 85 -8.02 -10.48 -16.72
CA ALA A 85 -8.53 -9.18 -17.15
C ALA A 85 -9.89 -8.81 -16.53
N HIS A 86 -10.80 -9.78 -16.36
CA HIS A 86 -12.11 -9.54 -15.73
C HIS A 86 -12.02 -9.27 -14.21
N LEU A 87 -10.86 -9.52 -13.58
CA LEU A 87 -10.55 -9.15 -12.20
C LEU A 87 -9.70 -7.86 -12.12
N GLY A 88 -9.58 -7.13 -13.23
CA GLY A 88 -8.77 -5.91 -13.34
C GLY A 88 -7.30 -6.12 -13.70
N GLY A 89 -6.86 -7.34 -14.03
CA GLY A 89 -5.45 -7.58 -14.37
C GLY A 89 -4.53 -7.62 -13.16
N ASN A 90 -3.30 -7.12 -13.24
CA ASN A 90 -2.42 -6.94 -12.08
C ASN A 90 -2.48 -5.48 -11.55
N ARG A 91 -1.90 -5.22 -10.36
CA ARG A 91 -1.76 -3.86 -9.84
C ARG A 91 -0.64 -3.17 -10.58
N LEU A 92 -0.96 -2.07 -11.29
CA LEU A 92 -0.01 -1.24 -12.02
C LEU A 92 0.88 -0.43 -11.08
N SER A 93 0.29 0.13 -10.03
CA SER A 93 0.95 1.08 -9.14
C SER A 93 0.29 1.06 -7.77
N SER A 94 1.01 1.62 -6.80
CA SER A 94 0.56 1.76 -5.43
C SER A 94 0.87 3.15 -4.92
N PHE A 95 -0.03 3.67 -4.09
CA PHE A 95 0.31 4.67 -3.10
C PHE A 95 0.14 4.11 -1.70
N PHE A 96 1.06 4.48 -0.82
CA PHE A 96 0.91 4.33 0.61
C PHE A 96 0.93 5.70 1.29
N GLY A 97 -0.21 6.12 1.81
CA GLY A 97 -0.36 7.38 2.55
C GLY A 97 -0.31 7.18 4.05
N TYR A 98 0.43 8.01 4.78
CA TYR A 98 0.37 8.06 6.24
C TYR A 98 -0.75 9.01 6.68
N ILE A 99 -1.93 8.47 6.97
CA ILE A 99 -3.11 9.26 7.33
C ILE A 99 -3.04 9.80 8.76
N SER A 100 -2.43 9.04 9.66
CA SER A 100 -2.19 9.50 11.02
C SER A 100 -0.92 8.84 11.59
N ALA A 101 -0.09 9.63 12.27
CA ALA A 101 1.17 9.18 12.86
C ALA A 101 1.38 9.79 14.26
N VAL A 102 0.55 9.40 15.22
CA VAL A 102 0.51 10.04 16.54
C VAL A 102 1.60 9.45 17.45
N ASN A 103 2.58 10.28 17.83
CA ASN A 103 3.71 9.91 18.69
C ASN A 103 4.41 8.62 18.21
N VAL A 104 4.44 8.41 16.89
CA VAL A 104 4.91 7.15 16.33
C VAL A 104 6.43 7.10 16.36
N THR A 105 6.98 5.96 16.77
CA THR A 105 8.39 5.63 16.59
C THR A 105 8.49 4.27 15.91
N GLY A 106 9.52 4.05 15.08
CA GLY A 106 9.52 2.93 14.15
C GLY A 106 8.41 3.09 13.10
N GLY A 107 7.85 2.00 12.62
CA GLY A 107 6.68 2.07 11.74
C GLY A 107 6.95 2.64 10.34
N GLY A 108 8.21 2.74 9.90
CA GLY A 108 8.53 3.14 8.53
C GLY A 108 8.06 2.12 7.49
N THR A 109 8.05 2.53 6.22
CA THR A 109 7.83 1.64 5.08
C THR A 109 9.18 1.39 4.42
N ASN A 110 9.72 0.19 4.57
CA ASN A 110 11.05 -0.19 4.08
C ASN A 110 10.95 -0.89 2.73
N PHE A 111 11.84 -0.49 1.82
CA PHE A 111 12.11 -1.11 0.51
C PHE A 111 13.59 -1.54 0.50
N PRO A 112 13.90 -2.82 0.74
CA PRO A 112 15.26 -3.25 1.05
C PRO A 112 16.13 -3.44 -0.20
N LEU A 113 15.53 -3.37 -1.40
CA LEU A 113 16.20 -3.56 -2.68
C LEU A 113 16.36 -2.26 -3.47
N LEU A 114 15.98 -1.12 -2.88
CA LEU A 114 16.19 0.20 -3.47
C LEU A 114 17.48 0.80 -2.95
N ASP A 115 18.23 1.44 -3.84
CA ASP A 115 19.37 2.26 -3.45
C ASP A 115 18.86 3.55 -2.80
N ALA A 116 19.29 3.79 -1.56
CA ALA A 116 18.91 4.98 -0.85
C ALA A 116 19.59 6.24 -1.40
N PRO A 117 18.86 7.36 -1.48
CA PRO A 117 19.49 8.61 -1.87
C PRO A 117 20.41 9.11 -0.75
N HIS A 118 21.65 9.46 -1.11
CA HIS A 118 22.67 9.92 -0.15
C HIS A 118 22.66 11.45 0.08
N ASP A 119 21.75 12.17 -0.55
CA ASP A 119 21.62 13.62 -0.39
C ASP A 119 20.79 13.92 0.87
N ASP A 120 21.37 14.67 1.81
CA ASP A 120 20.79 14.99 3.13
C ASP A 120 19.37 15.57 3.06
N ARG A 121 18.98 16.18 1.93
CA ARG A 121 17.60 16.66 1.73
C ARG A 121 16.55 15.56 1.86
N TRP A 122 16.93 14.31 1.65
CA TRP A 122 16.03 13.17 1.78
C TRP A 122 15.79 12.75 3.23
N CYS A 123 16.68 13.10 4.17
CA CYS A 123 16.56 12.71 5.58
C CYS A 123 15.35 13.34 6.29
N GLU A 124 14.69 14.32 5.65
CA GLU A 124 13.36 14.78 6.04
C GLU A 124 12.30 13.68 5.86
N PHE A 125 12.41 12.86 4.81
CA PHE A 125 11.39 11.89 4.39
C PHE A 125 11.77 10.43 4.64
N ILE A 126 13.07 10.11 4.64
CA ILE A 126 13.59 8.76 4.83
C ILE A 126 14.43 8.67 6.11
N ASP A 127 14.58 7.45 6.64
CA ASP A 127 15.44 7.17 7.76
C ASP A 127 16.90 7.06 7.30
N CYS A 128 17.65 8.15 7.40
CA CYS A 128 19.09 8.19 7.06
C CYS A 128 19.98 7.60 8.16
N ASP A 129 19.44 7.29 9.34
CA ASP A 129 20.20 6.63 10.40
C ASP A 129 20.26 5.11 10.18
N GLU A 130 19.44 4.58 9.27
CA GLU A 130 19.45 3.18 8.89
C GLU A 130 20.66 2.87 7.97
N PRO A 131 21.35 1.73 8.17
CA PRO A 131 22.44 1.33 7.28
C PRO A 131 21.97 1.23 5.83
N TRP A 132 22.75 1.81 4.91
CA TRP A 132 22.39 1.92 3.49
C TRP A 132 22.14 0.57 2.82
N GLU A 133 22.77 -0.51 3.29
CA GLU A 133 22.55 -1.88 2.81
C GLU A 133 21.13 -2.43 3.10
N ASN A 134 20.36 -1.78 3.98
CA ASN A 134 18.97 -2.14 4.26
C ASN A 134 17.97 -1.43 3.34
N GLY A 135 18.46 -0.72 2.33
CA GLY A 135 17.66 -0.01 1.34
C GLY A 135 17.05 1.29 1.88
N VAL A 136 15.79 1.58 1.52
CA VAL A 136 15.11 2.84 1.83
C VAL A 136 13.96 2.63 2.78
N THR A 137 14.00 3.29 3.94
CA THR A 137 12.85 3.37 4.84
C THR A 137 12.22 4.74 4.81
N PHE A 138 11.02 4.84 4.26
CA PHE A 138 10.21 6.05 4.34
C PHE A 138 9.63 6.21 5.74
N ARG A 139 9.79 7.41 6.30
CA ARG A 139 9.32 7.75 7.65
C ARG A 139 7.80 7.94 7.63
N PRO A 140 7.08 7.52 8.69
CA PRO A 140 5.64 7.70 8.80
C PRO A 140 5.28 9.15 9.14
N ILE A 141 5.35 10.02 8.14
CA ILE A 141 5.05 11.46 8.27
C ILE A 141 3.61 11.70 7.85
N GLU A 142 2.79 12.14 8.79
CA GLU A 142 1.35 12.38 8.55
C GLU A 142 1.12 13.32 7.36
N GLY A 143 0.23 12.91 6.45
CA GLY A 143 -0.11 13.62 5.21
C GLY A 143 0.75 13.23 4.00
N ASN A 144 1.91 12.60 4.21
CA ASN A 144 2.78 12.20 3.10
C ASN A 144 2.31 10.89 2.45
N PHE A 145 2.57 10.77 1.15
CA PHE A 145 2.32 9.57 0.36
C PHE A 145 3.61 9.12 -0.34
N VAL A 146 3.87 7.82 -0.30
CA VAL A 146 4.90 7.16 -1.11
C VAL A 146 4.21 6.52 -2.31
N TYR A 147 4.75 6.75 -3.51
CA TYR A 147 4.22 6.20 -4.76
C TYR A 147 5.27 5.34 -5.45
N TRP A 148 4.85 4.23 -6.04
CA TRP A 148 5.70 3.40 -6.90
C TRP A 148 4.90 2.68 -7.99
N GLU A 149 5.58 2.35 -9.08
CA GLU A 149 5.05 1.51 -10.16
C GLU A 149 5.42 0.06 -9.89
N ASN A 150 4.40 -0.82 -9.82
CA ASN A 150 4.57 -2.22 -9.43
C ASN A 150 5.10 -3.11 -10.57
N LEU A 151 4.90 -2.71 -11.82
CA LEU A 151 5.20 -3.53 -13.00
C LEU A 151 6.18 -2.81 -13.91
N HIS A 152 7.04 -3.58 -14.57
CA HIS A 152 7.82 -3.12 -15.71
C HIS A 152 6.92 -2.93 -16.95
N ILE A 153 7.47 -2.29 -17.98
CA ILE A 153 6.75 -2.01 -19.25
C ILE A 153 6.27 -3.29 -19.96
N ASP A 154 6.97 -4.41 -19.75
CA ASP A 154 6.60 -5.73 -20.28
C ASP A 154 5.51 -6.44 -19.45
N GLY A 155 5.06 -5.81 -18.36
CA GLY A 155 4.04 -6.32 -17.45
C GLY A 155 4.56 -7.25 -16.36
N SER A 156 5.87 -7.55 -16.33
CA SER A 156 6.47 -8.34 -15.26
C SER A 156 6.55 -7.54 -13.95
N GLY A 157 6.41 -8.23 -12.81
CA GLY A 157 6.45 -7.61 -11.49
C GLY A 157 7.86 -7.14 -11.14
N ASP A 158 7.98 -5.86 -10.77
CA ASP A 158 9.25 -5.28 -10.34
C ASP A 158 9.59 -5.76 -8.92
N GLN A 159 10.67 -6.54 -8.81
CA GLN A 159 11.11 -7.13 -7.56
C GLN A 159 11.64 -6.09 -6.58
N ARG A 160 12.11 -4.94 -7.07
CA ARG A 160 12.64 -3.86 -6.23
C ARG A 160 11.59 -3.27 -5.30
N ASN A 161 10.31 -3.44 -5.64
CA ASN A 161 9.17 -3.04 -4.82
C ASN A 161 8.83 -4.01 -3.69
N LEU A 162 9.68 -5.02 -3.43
CA LEU A 162 9.59 -5.77 -2.18
C LEU A 162 9.60 -4.76 -1.03
N HIS A 163 8.57 -4.78 -0.17
CA HIS A 163 8.46 -3.79 0.89
C HIS A 163 7.77 -4.32 2.13
N ALA A 164 8.04 -3.68 3.26
CA ALA A 164 7.48 -4.04 4.56
C ALA A 164 7.04 -2.79 5.33
N GLY A 165 5.99 -2.95 6.13
CA GLY A 165 5.69 -2.02 7.21
C GLY A 165 6.47 -2.44 8.44
N LEU A 166 7.53 -1.70 8.78
CA LEU A 166 8.37 -2.00 9.94
C LEU A 166 7.56 -1.92 11.25
N PRO A 167 8.00 -2.61 12.32
CA PRO A 167 7.31 -2.60 13.60
C PRO A 167 7.16 -1.18 14.15
N VAL A 168 5.96 -0.86 14.64
CA VAL A 168 5.74 0.36 15.46
C VAL A 168 6.30 0.10 16.85
N THR A 169 7.27 0.89 17.31
CA THR A 169 7.89 0.72 18.63
C THR A 169 7.25 1.60 19.71
N GLY A 170 6.56 2.66 19.29
CA GLY A 170 5.81 3.59 20.14
C GLY A 170 4.71 4.26 19.34
N GLY A 171 3.61 4.65 20.01
CA GLY A 171 2.46 5.28 19.37
C GLY A 171 1.63 4.33 18.50
N GLU A 172 0.96 4.91 17.50
CA GLU A 172 0.18 4.20 16.49
C GLU A 172 0.30 4.90 15.13
N LYS A 173 0.13 4.13 14.04
CA LYS A 173 -0.01 4.70 12.69
C LYS A 173 -1.23 4.15 11.97
N VAL A 174 -1.85 5.01 11.16
CA VAL A 174 -2.88 4.64 10.18
C VAL A 174 -2.36 4.94 8.79
N GLY A 175 -2.30 3.91 7.94
CA GLY A 175 -1.94 4.02 6.53
C GLY A 175 -3.15 3.91 5.61
N MET A 176 -2.99 4.37 4.37
CA MET A 176 -3.96 4.21 3.28
C MET A 176 -3.28 3.61 2.06
N ASN A 177 -3.85 2.51 1.55
CA ASN A 177 -3.45 1.93 0.28
C ASN A 177 -4.36 2.45 -0.83
N ILE A 178 -3.76 2.92 -1.92
CA ILE A 178 -4.44 3.25 -3.17
C ILE A 178 -3.80 2.39 -4.25
N TRP A 179 -4.56 1.43 -4.79
CA TRP A 179 -4.06 0.52 -5.82
C TRP A 179 -4.74 0.79 -7.15
N THR A 180 -3.94 0.92 -8.19
CA THR A 180 -4.42 1.07 -9.57
C THR A 180 -4.23 -0.24 -10.33
N ARG A 181 -5.24 -0.65 -11.10
CA ARG A 181 -5.30 -1.92 -11.84
C ARG A 181 -5.00 -1.74 -13.33
N GLN A 182 -4.49 -2.79 -13.98
CA GLN A 182 -4.24 -2.81 -15.42
C GLN A 182 -5.51 -2.64 -16.26
N ALA A 183 -6.62 -3.19 -15.80
CA ALA A 183 -7.92 -3.14 -16.46
C ALA A 183 -8.99 -2.61 -15.50
N PRO A 184 -10.11 -2.09 -16.02
CA PRO A 184 -11.24 -1.67 -15.19
C PRO A 184 -11.74 -2.80 -14.30
N LEU A 185 -12.08 -2.46 -13.06
CA LEU A 185 -12.76 -3.34 -12.13
C LEU A 185 -14.26 -3.32 -12.41
N SER A 186 -14.89 -4.49 -12.20
CA SER A 186 -16.35 -4.58 -12.26
C SER A 186 -16.99 -3.89 -11.05
N LYS A 187 -18.28 -3.54 -11.18
CA LYS A 187 -19.05 -2.92 -10.10
C LYS A 187 -19.13 -3.80 -8.86
N GLU A 188 -19.11 -5.12 -9.03
CA GLU A 188 -19.11 -6.06 -7.91
C GLU A 188 -17.83 -5.96 -7.07
N ILE A 189 -16.69 -5.57 -7.68
CA ILE A 189 -15.41 -5.44 -6.99
C ILE A 189 -15.18 -4.01 -6.51
N ARG A 190 -15.48 -3.01 -7.34
CA ARG A 190 -15.20 -1.60 -7.06
C ARG A 190 -16.30 -0.90 -6.26
N GLY A 191 -17.54 -1.39 -6.35
CA GLY A 191 -18.73 -0.67 -5.92
C GLY A 191 -19.31 0.23 -7.02
N GLU A 192 -20.47 0.81 -6.76
CA GLU A 192 -21.11 1.79 -7.63
C GLU A 192 -20.33 3.11 -7.66
N ASP A 193 -20.49 3.86 -8.75
CA ASP A 193 -19.85 5.16 -8.93
C ASP A 193 -20.50 6.29 -8.12
#